data_AF-A0AAU9JSP6-F1
#
_entry.id   AF-A0AAU9JSP6-F1
#
_cell.length_a   1.000
_cell.length_b   1.000
_cell.length_c   1.000
_cell.angle_alpha   90.00
_cell.angle_beta   90.00
_cell.angle_gamma   90.00
#
_symmetry.space_group_name_H-M   'P 1'
#
loop_
_entity.id
_entity.type
_entity.pdbx_description
1 polymer ?
#
loop_
_entity_poly.entity_id
_entity_poly.type
_entity_poly.pdbx_seq_one_letter_code
_entity_poly.pdbx_strand_id
1 'polypeptide(L)'
;MVDIKYPTLPKKWDRWLKTCSLVMAVFLILIGVFGLIPPSITDPINIILPVYYILFGLFIVGSELRLKSIVDKFLFIKGHIGRGFFYMFVATLCLSKNSLINYAIAIALFGTGILYISCYCGLKENQTDVSVIDQ
;
A
#
# COMPACT_ATOMS: atom_id res chain seq x y z
N MET A 1 -7.95 1.55 26.82
CA MET A 1 -7.18 1.48 25.55
C MET A 1 -6.93 0.00 25.31
N VAL A 2 -7.67 -0.64 24.39
CA VAL A 2 -7.54 -2.08 24.16
C VAL A 2 -6.30 -2.30 23.30
N ASP A 3 -5.28 -2.96 23.86
CA ASP A 3 -4.09 -3.37 23.12
C ASP A 3 -4.46 -4.54 22.21
N ILE A 4 -4.89 -4.22 21.00
CA ILE A 4 -5.13 -5.21 19.95
C ILE A 4 -3.75 -5.70 19.50
N LYS A 5 -3.31 -6.83 20.05
CA LYS A 5 -2.06 -7.48 19.67
C LYS A 5 -2.22 -8.08 18.29
N TYR A 6 -1.83 -7.32 17.26
CA TYR A 6 -1.96 -7.76 15.88
C TYR A 6 -1.12 -9.01 15.63
N PRO A 7 -1.67 -10.01 14.95
CA PRO A 7 -0.95 -11.23 14.66
C PRO A 7 0.20 -10.91 13.70
N THR A 8 1.42 -11.25 14.12
CA THR A 8 2.64 -10.88 13.40
C THR A 8 2.98 -11.94 12.36
N LEU A 9 3.10 -11.54 11.09
CA LEU A 9 3.67 -12.36 10.03
C LEU A 9 5.03 -12.95 10.45
N PRO A 10 5.42 -14.12 9.91
CA PRO A 10 6.78 -14.63 10.09
C PRO A 10 7.78 -13.53 9.68
N LYS A 11 8.69 -13.18 10.58
CA LYS A 11 9.58 -12.00 10.48
C LYS A 11 10.30 -11.87 9.12
N LYS A 12 10.59 -13.00 8.47
CA LYS A 12 11.21 -13.02 7.13
C LYS A 12 10.26 -12.44 6.07
N TRP A 13 9.02 -12.91 5.99
CA TRP A 13 8.03 -12.48 5.00
C TRP A 13 7.64 -11.02 5.16
N ASP A 14 7.48 -10.55 6.39
CA ASP A 14 7.20 -9.14 6.67
C ASP A 14 8.30 -8.24 6.09
N ARG A 15 9.59 -8.60 6.29
CA ARG A 15 10.70 -7.81 5.74
C ARG A 15 10.71 -7.77 4.21
N TRP A 16 10.44 -8.91 3.56
CA TRP A 16 10.37 -8.98 2.09
C TRP A 16 9.24 -8.12 1.54
N LEU A 17 8.03 -8.22 2.10
CA LEU A 17 6.88 -7.42 1.66
C LEU A 17 7.14 -5.92 1.80
N LYS A 18 7.70 -5.49 2.94
CA LYS A 18 8.07 -4.09 3.19
C LYS A 18 9.13 -3.58 2.21
N THR A 19 10.11 -4.42 1.88
CA THR A 19 11.16 -4.04 0.93
C THR A 19 10.58 -3.90 -0.47
N CYS A 20 9.74 -4.84 -0.90
CA CYS A 20 9.09 -4.79 -2.20
C CYS A 20 8.14 -3.59 -2.33
N SER A 21 7.31 -3.32 -1.31
CA SER A 21 6.39 -2.17 -1.33
C SER A 21 7.15 -0.84 -1.34
N LEU A 22 8.25 -0.72 -0.60
CA LEU A 22 9.10 0.46 -0.58
C LEU A 22 9.76 0.69 -1.95
N VAL A 23 10.29 -0.35 -2.58
CA VAL A 23 10.86 -0.27 -3.93
C VAL A 23 9.79 0.20 -4.93
N MET A 24 8.59 -0.40 -4.89
CA MET A 24 7.47 0.00 -5.76
C MET A 24 7.04 1.46 -5.54
N ALA A 25 7.03 1.93 -4.29
CA ALA A 25 6.70 3.31 -3.96
C ALA A 25 7.73 4.31 -4.53
N VAL A 26 9.02 3.96 -4.48
CA VAL A 26 10.07 4.79 -5.08
C VAL A 26 9.90 4.87 -6.60
N PHE A 27 9.63 3.74 -7.27
CA PHE A 27 9.31 3.74 -8.70
C PHE A 27 8.08 4.59 -9.03
N LEU A 28 7.03 4.52 -8.20
CA LEU A 28 5.83 5.32 -8.37
C LEU A 28 6.11 6.83 -8.28
N ILE A 29 6.95 7.25 -7.32
CA ILE A 29 7.38 8.65 -7.18
C ILE A 29 8.18 9.08 -8.41
N LEU A 30 9.13 8.27 -8.88
CA LEU A 30 9.93 8.58 -10.06
C LEU A 30 9.04 8.78 -11.30
N ILE A 31 8.08 7.88 -11.53
CA ILE A 31 7.12 7.99 -12.64
C ILE A 31 6.28 9.26 -12.52
N GLY A 32 5.86 9.61 -11.30
CA GLY A 32 5.16 10.87 -11.04
C GLY A 32 6.02 12.08 -11.37
N VAL A 33 7.28 12.13 -10.95
CA VAL A 33 8.20 13.24 -11.23
C VAL A 33 8.48 13.37 -12.73
N PHE A 34 8.78 12.28 -13.42
CA PHE A 34 8.96 12.31 -14.88
C PHE A 34 7.66 12.66 -15.63
N GLY A 35 6.51 12.29 -15.07
CA GLY A 35 5.19 12.62 -15.61
C GLY A 35 4.82 14.11 -15.50
N LEU A 36 5.47 14.87 -14.62
CA LEU A 36 5.26 16.31 -14.45
C LEU A 36 5.93 17.17 -15.53
N ILE A 37 6.67 16.57 -16.46
CA ILE A 37 7.27 17.27 -17.61
C ILE A 37 6.44 16.94 -18.87
N PRO A 38 5.18 17.42 -19.01
CA PRO A 38 4.43 17.19 -20.23
C PRO A 38 4.94 18.10 -21.35
N PRO A 39 5.12 17.59 -22.58
CA PRO A 39 5.40 18.40 -23.75
C PRO A 39 4.17 19.17 -24.26
N SER A 40 2.97 18.91 -23.75
CA SER A 40 1.70 19.52 -24.21
C SER A 40 0.67 19.66 -23.08
N ILE A 41 0.17 20.88 -22.86
CA ILE A 41 -0.73 21.27 -21.75
C ILE A 41 -2.22 21.02 -22.09
N THR A 42 -2.51 20.11 -23.03
CA THR A 42 -3.87 20.02 -23.59
C THR A 42 -4.89 19.47 -22.60
N ASP A 43 -4.49 18.58 -21.68
CA ASP A 43 -5.41 17.96 -20.73
C ASP A 43 -4.95 18.12 -19.26
N PRO A 44 -5.78 18.71 -18.38
CA PRO A 44 -5.44 18.88 -16.96
C PRO A 44 -5.28 17.54 -16.21
N ILE A 45 -5.88 16.46 -16.73
CA ILE A 45 -5.76 15.12 -16.15
C ILE A 45 -4.30 14.63 -16.12
N ASN A 46 -3.49 15.04 -17.11
CA ASN A 46 -2.09 14.65 -17.22
C ASN A 46 -1.20 15.32 -16.15
N ILE A 47 -1.68 16.39 -15.51
CA ILE A 47 -0.98 17.08 -14.41
C ILE A 47 -1.43 16.49 -13.07
N ILE A 48 -2.73 16.21 -12.94
CA ILE A 48 -3.34 15.72 -11.70
C ILE A 48 -2.87 14.30 -11.36
N LEU A 49 -2.80 13.39 -12.33
CA LEU A 49 -2.39 11.99 -12.09
C LEU A 49 -0.97 11.87 -11.50
N PRO A 50 0.07 12.50 -12.08
CA PRO A 50 1.42 12.45 -11.55
C PRO A 50 1.54 13.01 -10.13
N VAL A 51 0.80 14.07 -9.80
CA VAL A 51 0.73 14.62 -8.44
C VAL A 51 0.18 13.57 -7.47
N TYR A 52 -0.89 12.87 -7.84
CA TYR A 52 -1.42 11.76 -7.04
C TYR A 52 -0.41 10.62 -6.87
N TYR A 53 0.35 10.26 -7.92
CA TYR A 53 1.38 9.23 -7.81
C TYR A 53 2.50 9.60 -6.83
N ILE A 54 2.96 10.85 -6.84
CA ILE A 54 3.96 11.34 -5.87
C ILE A 54 3.39 11.32 -4.45
N LEU A 55 2.19 11.84 -4.28
CA LEU A 55 1.53 11.94 -2.97
C LEU A 55 1.25 10.55 -2.39
N PHE A 56 0.67 9.63 -3.16
CA PHE A 56 0.43 8.26 -2.72
C PHE A 56 1.71 7.45 -2.55
N GLY A 57 2.73 7.65 -3.38
CA GLY A 57 4.05 7.03 -3.17
C GLY A 57 4.67 7.45 -1.84
N LEU A 58 4.60 8.75 -1.49
CA LEU A 58 5.02 9.24 -0.18
C LEU A 58 4.22 8.62 0.97
N PHE A 59 2.91 8.43 0.80
CA PHE A 59 2.08 7.73 1.77
C PHE A 59 2.50 6.28 1.97
N ILE A 60 2.82 5.55 0.89
CA ILE A 60 3.35 4.19 0.99
C ILE A 60 4.66 4.18 1.78
N VAL A 61 5.63 5.02 1.41
CA VAL A 61 6.92 5.12 2.12
C VAL A 61 6.71 5.46 3.59
N GLY A 62 5.85 6.44 3.89
CA GLY A 62 5.53 6.82 5.26
C GLY A 62 4.87 5.70 6.07
N SER A 63 4.01 4.90 5.42
CA SER A 63 3.35 3.75 6.04
C SER A 63 4.33 2.61 6.38
N GLU A 64 5.37 2.46 5.57
CA GLU A 64 6.41 1.44 5.74
C GLU A 64 7.42 1.82 6.83
N LEU A 65 7.85 3.08 6.86
CA LEU A 65 8.73 3.61 7.89
C LEU A 65 8.06 3.75 9.27
N ARG A 66 6.74 3.51 9.36
CA ARG A 66 5.92 3.70 10.57
C ARG A 66 6.19 5.06 11.23
N LEU A 67 6.31 6.12 10.42
CA LEU A 67 6.50 7.47 10.94
C LEU A 67 5.29 7.83 11.81
N LYS A 68 5.49 7.85 13.13
CA LYS A 68 4.43 8.05 14.14
C LYS A 68 3.56 9.28 13.79
N SER A 69 4.19 10.39 13.38
CA SER A 69 3.50 11.63 13.00
C SER A 69 2.49 11.50 11.86
N ILE A 70 2.70 10.60 10.91
CA ILE A 70 1.78 10.39 9.77
C ILE A 70 0.76 9.32 10.13
N VAL A 71 1.21 8.22 10.73
CA VAL A 71 0.36 7.08 11.09
C VAL A 71 -0.69 7.47 12.13
N ASP A 72 -0.38 8.39 13.05
CA ASP A 72 -1.31 8.84 14.08
C ASP A 72 -2.43 9.73 13.52
N LYS A 73 -2.21 10.39 12.37
CA LYS A 73 -3.24 11.20 11.70
C LYS A 73 -4.16 10.38 10.80
N PHE A 74 -3.65 9.28 10.24
CA PHE A 74 -4.40 8.43 9.31
C PHE A 74 -4.74 7.09 9.96
N LEU A 75 -5.89 7.08 10.67
CA LEU A 75 -6.47 5.88 11.29
C LEU A 75 -6.60 4.69 10.31
N PHE A 76 -6.81 4.98 9.02
CA PHE A 76 -6.86 3.99 7.95
C PHE A 76 -5.52 3.28 7.72
N ILE A 77 -4.40 3.99 7.83
CA ILE A 77 -3.05 3.43 7.66
C ILE A 77 -2.61 2.64 8.90
N LYS A 78 -3.23 2.87 10.05
CA LYS A 78 -2.93 2.10 11.27
C LYS A 78 -3.38 0.63 11.15
N GLY A 79 -4.48 0.36 10.45
CA GLY A 79 -5.01 -0.98 10.24
C GLY A 79 -4.33 -1.73 9.09
N HIS A 80 -4.05 -3.03 9.28
CA HIS A 80 -3.55 -3.90 8.20
C HIS A 80 -4.52 -3.98 7.01
N ILE A 81 -5.83 -4.04 7.30
CA ILE A 81 -6.88 -4.01 6.28
C ILE A 81 -6.84 -2.70 5.48
N GLY A 82 -6.76 -1.55 6.17
CA GLY A 82 -6.75 -0.26 5.49
C GLY A 82 -5.52 -0.06 4.61
N ARG A 83 -4.34 -0.54 5.05
CA ARG A 83 -3.15 -0.59 4.19
C ARG A 83 -3.37 -1.43 2.94
N GLY A 84 -3.98 -2.61 3.07
CA GLY A 84 -4.31 -3.47 1.93
C GLY A 84 -5.23 -2.78 0.91
N PHE A 85 -6.31 -2.15 1.38
CA PHE A 85 -7.21 -1.36 0.53
C PHE A 85 -6.51 -0.15 -0.10
N PHE A 86 -5.63 0.53 0.63
CA PHE A 86 -4.84 1.61 0.09
C PHE A 86 -3.97 1.14 -1.09
N TYR A 87 -3.27 0.01 -0.93
CA TYR A 87 -2.47 -0.57 -2.01
C TYR A 87 -3.30 -0.92 -3.24
N MET A 88 -4.49 -1.52 -3.05
CA MET A 88 -5.40 -1.82 -4.16
C MET A 88 -5.92 -0.55 -4.85
N PHE A 89 -6.24 0.51 -4.09
CA PHE A 89 -6.66 1.78 -4.66
C PHE A 89 -5.57 2.42 -5.51
N VAL A 90 -4.33 2.46 -5.01
CA VAL A 90 -3.18 2.98 -5.77
C VAL A 90 -2.90 2.14 -7.01
N ALA A 91 -3.06 0.81 -6.94
CA ALA A 91 -2.95 -0.06 -8.10
C ALA A 91 -3.97 0.29 -9.19
N THR A 92 -5.24 0.53 -8.82
CA THR A 92 -6.28 0.96 -9.76
C THR A 92 -5.96 2.31 -10.40
N LEU A 93 -5.38 3.25 -9.65
CA LEU A 93 -4.93 4.53 -10.22
C LEU A 93 -3.77 4.36 -11.21
N CYS A 94 -2.87 3.40 -10.98
CA CYS A 94 -1.79 3.11 -11.91
C CYS A 94 -2.31 2.57 -13.26
N LEU A 95 -3.41 1.81 -13.25
CA LEU A 95 -4.06 1.30 -14.47
C LEU A 95 -4.61 2.40 -15.38
N SER A 96 -4.81 3.61 -14.86
CA SER A 96 -5.37 4.73 -15.63
C SER A 96 -4.42 5.25 -16.73
N LYS A 97 -3.12 4.99 -16.65
CA LYS A 97 -2.13 5.47 -17.62
C LYS A 97 -1.60 4.31 -18.44
N ASN A 98 -1.77 4.38 -19.76
CA ASN A 98 -1.45 3.32 -20.72
C ASN A 98 0.08 3.15 -20.93
N SER A 99 0.79 2.72 -19.89
CA SER A 99 2.22 2.41 -19.93
C SER A 99 2.46 1.06 -19.29
N LEU A 100 3.26 0.21 -19.96
CA LEU A 100 3.59 -1.13 -19.48
C LEU A 100 4.17 -1.13 -18.05
N ILE A 101 4.95 -0.11 -17.70
CA ILE A 101 5.55 0.03 -16.37
C ILE A 101 4.46 0.21 -15.32
N ASN A 102 3.43 1.00 -15.62
CA ASN A 102 2.33 1.23 -14.69
C ASN A 102 1.47 -0.03 -14.51
N TYR A 103 1.28 -0.83 -15.57
CA TYR A 103 0.63 -2.14 -15.46
C TYR A 103 1.41 -3.08 -14.56
N ALA A 104 2.74 -3.15 -14.70
CA ALA A 104 3.59 -3.97 -13.85
C ALA A 104 3.51 -3.55 -12.37
N ILE A 105 3.56 -2.25 -12.10
CA ILE A 105 3.42 -1.70 -10.74
C ILE A 105 2.02 -1.95 -10.18
N ALA A 106 0.96 -1.79 -11.00
CA ALA A 106 -0.41 -2.05 -10.60
C ALA A 106 -0.60 -3.51 -10.17
N ILE A 107 -0.13 -4.47 -10.96
CA ILE A 107 -0.24 -5.90 -10.64
C ILE A 107 0.53 -6.21 -9.35
N ALA A 108 1.74 -5.68 -9.20
CA ALA A 108 2.54 -5.89 -7.99
C ALA A 108 1.87 -5.31 -6.74
N LEU A 109 1.39 -4.06 -6.81
CA LEU A 109 0.71 -3.38 -5.71
C LEU A 109 -0.61 -4.08 -5.34
N PHE A 110 -1.38 -4.49 -6.35
CA PHE A 110 -2.62 -5.23 -6.16
C PHE A 110 -2.37 -6.57 -5.48
N GLY A 111 -1.34 -7.31 -5.94
CA GLY A 111 -0.90 -8.57 -5.31
C GLY A 111 -0.48 -8.38 -3.86
N THR A 112 0.30 -7.34 -3.54
CA THR A 112 0.63 -7.02 -2.15
C THR A 112 -0.62 -6.65 -1.33
N GLY A 113 -1.57 -5.91 -1.91
CA GLY A 113 -2.82 -5.56 -1.25
C GLY A 113 -3.65 -6.80 -0.86
N ILE A 114 -3.77 -7.76 -1.77
CA ILE A 114 -4.43 -9.05 -1.51
C ILE A 114 -3.69 -9.81 -0.42
N LEU A 115 -2.37 -9.93 -0.51
CA LEU A 115 -1.57 -10.65 0.49
C LEU A 115 -1.76 -10.06 1.90
N TYR A 116 -1.82 -8.73 2.04
CA TYR A 116 -2.11 -8.08 3.32
C TYR A 116 -3.49 -8.44 3.87
N ILE A 117 -4.52 -8.53 3.02
CA ILE A 117 -5.89 -8.87 3.42
C ILE A 117 -6.02 -10.36 3.73
N SER A 118 -5.54 -11.24 2.85
CA SER A 118 -5.57 -12.69 3.04
C SER A 118 -4.85 -13.11 4.31
N CYS A 119 -3.69 -12.50 4.58
CA CYS A 119 -2.95 -12.77 5.81
C CYS A 119 -3.72 -12.34 7.06
N TYR A 120 -4.38 -11.17 7.01
CA TYR A 120 -5.21 -10.71 8.12
C TYR A 120 -6.39 -11.66 8.39
N CYS A 121 -7.08 -12.12 7.35
CA CYS A 121 -8.19 -13.07 7.48
C CYS A 121 -7.74 -14.41 8.07
N GLY A 122 -6.66 -14.99 7.56
CA GLY A 122 -6.17 -16.30 8.04
C GLY A 122 -5.70 -16.29 9.50
N LEU A 123 -5.24 -15.14 10.00
CA LEU A 123 -4.84 -15.00 11.41
C LEU A 123 -6.05 -14.82 12.34
N LYS A 124 -7.15 -14.26 11.84
CA LYS A 124 -8.40 -14.12 12.61
C LYS A 124 -9.05 -15.48 12.89
N GLU A 125 -9.01 -16.38 11.91
CA GLU A 125 -9.51 -17.75 12.03
C GLU A 125 -8.80 -18.51 13.15
N ASN A 126 -7.46 -18.49 13.14
CA ASN A 126 -6.63 -19.21 14.12
C ASN A 126 -6.81 -18.71 15.57
N GLN A 127 -7.16 -17.43 15.79
CA GLN A 127 -7.45 -16.93 17.15
C GLN A 127 -8.80 -17.38 17.68
N THR A 128 -9.76 -17.67 16.80
CA THR A 128 -11.11 -18.06 17.22
C THR A 128 -11.06 -19.49 17.78
N ASP A 129 -10.32 -20.37 17.13
CA ASP A 129 -10.16 -21.77 17.56
C ASP A 129 -9.48 -21.89 18.93
N VAL A 130 -8.46 -21.08 19.22
CA VAL A 130 -7.78 -21.10 20.53
C VAL A 130 -8.73 -20.68 21.65
N SER A 131 -9.58 -19.68 21.43
CA SER A 131 -10.53 -19.22 22.46
C SER A 131 -11.64 -20.21 22.80
N VAL A 132 -11.91 -21.19 21.91
CA VAL A 132 -12.92 -22.23 22.13
C VAL A 132 -12.36 -23.42 22.92
N ILE A 133 -11.04 -23.65 22.88
CA ILE A 133 -10.40 -24.76 23.59
C ILE A 133 -10.22 -24.47 25.09
N ASP A 134 -10.21 -23.20 25.47
CA ASP A 134 -10.05 -22.75 26.88
C ASP A 134 -11.39 -22.62 27.65
N GLN A 135 -12.53 -23.03 27.06
CA GLN A 135 -13.86 -23.05 27.71
C GLN A 135 -14.34 -24.48 27.94
#